data_AF-A0A397RN88-F1
#
_entry.id   AF-A0A397RN88-F1
#
_cell.length_a   1.000
_cell.length_b   1.000
_cell.length_c   1.000
_cell.angle_alpha   90.00
_cell.angle_beta   90.00
_cell.angle_gamma   90.00
#
_symmetry.space_group_name_H-M   'P 1'
#
loop_
_entity.id
_entity.type
_entity.pdbx_description
1 polymer ?
#
loop_
_entity_poly.entity_id
_entity_poly.type
_entity_poly.pdbx_seq_one_letter_code
_entity_poly.pdbx_strand_id
1 'polypeptide(L)'
;MKNKLEEAREIINEVDNEMIYLFIKRMAAISMVAEYKMENDIPVLDSIREDTIKSRNLETLSNKQLEKYYLTFFEGVLNASKEYQKDLINKNNK
;
A
#
# COMPACT_ATOMS: atom_id res chain seq x y z
N MET A 1 -21.91 -3.73 -29.94
CA MET A 1 -20.86 -2.71 -29.73
C MET A 1 -20.91 -2.32 -28.26
N LYS A 2 -19.77 -2.31 -27.58
CA LYS A 2 -19.72 -1.83 -26.20
C LYS A 2 -19.91 -0.30 -26.19
N ASN A 3 -20.57 0.21 -25.17
CA ASN A 3 -20.63 1.65 -24.95
C ASN A 3 -19.40 2.13 -24.15
N LYS A 4 -19.16 3.45 -24.12
CA LYS A 4 -18.01 4.04 -23.41
C LYS A 4 -17.94 3.68 -21.92
N LEU A 5 -19.08 3.42 -21.27
CA LEU A 5 -19.12 3.03 -19.86
C LEU A 5 -18.65 1.58 -19.68
N GLU A 6 -19.02 0.68 -20.58
CA GLU A 6 -18.57 -0.71 -20.56
C GLU A 6 -17.06 -0.80 -20.83
N GLU A 7 -16.55 -0.04 -21.79
CA GLU A 7 -15.10 0.06 -22.05
C GLU A 7 -14.33 0.55 -20.82
N ALA A 8 -14.82 1.61 -20.15
CA ALA A 8 -14.18 2.13 -18.94
C ALA A 8 -14.15 1.10 -17.80
N ARG A 9 -15.23 0.32 -17.63
CA ARG A 9 -15.29 -0.74 -16.61
C ARG A 9 -14.32 -1.88 -16.88
N GLU A 10 -14.07 -2.20 -18.14
CA GLU A 10 -13.09 -3.24 -18.48
C GLU A 10 -11.67 -2.82 -18.16
N ILE A 11 -11.33 -1.56 -18.44
CA ILE A 11 -10.05 -0.98 -18.03
C ILE A 11 -9.90 -1.00 -16.50
N ILE A 12 -10.96 -0.64 -15.76
CA ILE A 12 -10.94 -0.70 -14.29
C ILE A 12 -10.70 -2.13 -13.81
N ASN A 13 -11.40 -3.12 -14.36
CA ASN A 13 -11.23 -4.52 -13.97
C ASN A 13 -9.80 -5.02 -14.23
N GLU A 14 -9.21 -4.63 -15.37
CA GLU A 14 -7.82 -4.96 -15.69
C GLU A 14 -6.85 -4.33 -14.67
N VAL A 15 -7.00 -3.04 -14.41
CA VAL A 15 -6.18 -2.31 -13.43
C VAL A 15 -6.33 -2.89 -12.03
N ASP A 16 -7.55 -3.24 -11.60
CA ASP A 16 -7.81 -3.83 -10.29
C ASP A 16 -7.09 -5.19 -10.14
N ASN A 17 -7.03 -6.00 -11.19
CA ASN A 17 -6.27 -7.25 -11.18
C ASN A 17 -4.76 -7.01 -11.00
N GLU A 18 -4.21 -6.01 -11.68
CA GLU A 18 -2.81 -5.62 -11.50
C GLU A 18 -2.55 -5.08 -10.08
N MET A 19 -3.48 -4.28 -9.56
CA MET A 19 -3.40 -3.75 -8.20
C MET A 19 -3.40 -4.86 -7.15
N ILE A 20 -4.19 -5.93 -7.34
CA ILE A 20 -4.18 -7.11 -6.45
C ILE A 20 -2.79 -7.76 -6.46
N TYR A 21 -2.21 -7.98 -7.65
CA TYR A 21 -0.87 -8.57 -7.76
C TYR A 21 0.20 -7.70 -7.06
N LEU A 22 0.17 -6.40 -7.28
CA LEU A 22 1.08 -5.45 -6.65
C LEU A 22 0.88 -5.38 -5.13
N PHE A 23 -0.37 -5.47 -4.67
CA PHE A 23 -0.71 -5.49 -3.25
C PHE A 23 -0.14 -6.73 -2.57
N ILE A 24 -0.31 -7.93 -3.15
CA ILE A 24 0.27 -9.18 -2.62
C ILE A 24 1.79 -9.06 -2.51
N LYS A 25 2.46 -8.59 -3.57
CA LYS A 25 3.92 -8.38 -3.56
C LYS A 25 4.33 -7.42 -2.46
N ARG A 26 3.57 -6.33 -2.26
CA ARG A 26 3.83 -5.36 -1.21
C ARG A 26 3.66 -5.96 0.19
N MET A 27 2.62 -6.77 0.42
CA MET A 27 2.39 -7.42 1.72
C MET A 27 3.44 -8.49 2.05
N ALA A 28 3.97 -9.20 1.05
CA ALA A 28 5.12 -10.08 1.24
C ALA A 28 6.33 -9.30 1.76
N ALA A 29 6.64 -8.14 1.17
CA ALA A 29 7.72 -7.27 1.66
C ALA A 29 7.45 -6.74 3.08
N ILE A 30 6.19 -6.41 3.40
CA ILE A 30 5.80 -6.01 4.77
C ILE A 30 6.05 -7.13 5.79
N SER A 31 5.89 -8.40 5.40
CA SER A 31 6.19 -9.53 6.29
C SER A 31 7.67 -9.56 6.68
N MET A 32 8.57 -9.32 5.71
CA MET A 32 10.02 -9.22 5.96
C MET A 32 10.35 -8.02 6.87
N VAL A 33 9.67 -6.89 6.68
CA VAL A 33 9.83 -5.72 7.56
C VAL A 33 9.35 -6.03 8.98
N ALA A 34 8.24 -6.74 9.13
CA ALA A 34 7.71 -7.14 10.44
C ALA A 34 8.71 -8.03 11.19
N GLU A 35 9.26 -9.04 10.51
CA GLU A 35 10.27 -9.96 11.04
C GLU A 35 11.51 -9.19 11.51
N TYR A 36 12.09 -8.34 10.65
CA TYR A 36 13.25 -7.53 11.00
C TYR A 36 12.98 -6.61 12.21
N LYS A 37 11.81 -5.93 12.22
CA LYS A 37 11.45 -5.04 13.33
C LYS A 37 11.31 -5.79 14.65
N MET A 38 10.71 -6.98 14.61
CA MET A 38 10.55 -7.85 15.78
C MET A 38 11.90 -8.31 16.33
N GLU A 39 12.82 -8.76 15.47
CA GLU A 39 14.17 -9.20 15.88
C GLU A 39 15.02 -8.09 16.50
N ASN A 40 14.70 -6.83 16.21
CA ASN A 40 15.49 -5.66 16.61
C ASN A 40 14.74 -4.72 17.58
N ASP A 41 13.59 -5.15 18.14
CA ASP A 41 12.75 -4.35 19.05
C ASP A 41 12.33 -2.98 18.50
N ILE A 42 12.13 -2.88 17.18
CA ILE A 42 11.74 -1.65 16.49
C ILE A 42 10.20 -1.51 16.44
N PRO A 43 9.61 -0.35 16.80
CA PRO A 43 8.17 -0.14 16.70
C PRO A 43 7.61 -0.25 15.28
N VAL A 44 6.36 -0.72 15.16
CA VAL A 44 5.64 -0.80 13.87
C VAL A 44 5.43 0.58 13.27
N LEU A 45 5.04 1.57 14.08
CA LEU A 45 4.85 2.94 13.65
C LEU A 45 6.19 3.59 13.32
N ASP A 46 6.32 4.09 12.10
CA ASP A 46 7.51 4.82 11.62
C ASP A 46 7.06 6.00 10.76
N SER A 47 6.68 7.09 11.42
CA SER A 47 6.14 8.28 10.76
C SER A 47 7.12 8.91 9.78
N ILE A 48 8.42 8.89 10.09
CA ILE A 48 9.48 9.43 9.21
C ILE A 48 9.51 8.64 7.90
N ARG A 49 9.46 7.30 8.00
CA ARG A 49 9.41 6.44 6.82
C ARG A 49 8.14 6.67 6.01
N GLU A 50 6.98 6.77 6.66
CA GLU A 50 5.68 6.99 6.01
C GLU A 50 5.66 8.30 5.21
N ASP A 51 6.12 9.40 5.81
CA ASP A 51 6.19 10.71 5.15
C ASP A 51 7.17 10.70 3.98
N THR A 52 8.30 10.01 4.12
CA THR A 52 9.27 9.85 3.03
C THR A 52 8.66 9.11 1.84
N ILE A 53 7.83 8.08 2.05
CA ILE A 53 7.16 7.37 0.94
C ILE A 53 6.12 8.27 0.28
N LYS A 54 5.34 9.00 1.07
CA LYS A 54 4.32 9.93 0.55
C LYS A 54 4.97 10.97 -0.38
N SER A 55 6.03 11.64 0.08
CA SER A 55 6.75 12.64 -0.72
C SER A 55 7.31 12.05 -2.01
N ARG A 56 8.01 10.91 -1.94
CA ARG A 56 8.58 10.25 -3.13
C ARG A 56 7.51 9.84 -4.14
N ASN A 57 6.39 9.30 -3.66
CA ASN A 57 5.32 8.86 -4.53
C ASN A 57 4.59 10.05 -5.17
N LEU A 58 4.44 11.17 -4.45
CA LEU A 58 3.90 12.41 -5.01
C LEU A 58 4.82 13.02 -6.07
N GLU A 59 6.13 12.97 -5.89
CA GLU A 59 7.09 13.39 -6.92
C GLU A 59 6.98 12.52 -8.19
N THR A 60 6.66 11.24 -8.03
CA THR A 60 6.44 10.30 -9.15
C THR A 60 5.08 10.49 -9.81
N LEU A 61 4.08 10.99 -9.06
CA LEU A 61 2.74 11.25 -9.56
C LEU A 61 2.75 12.49 -10.47
N SER A 62 2.80 12.26 -11.78
CA SER A 62 2.87 13.32 -12.79
C SER A 62 1.61 14.20 -12.86
N ASN A 63 0.46 13.71 -12.40
CA ASN A 63 -0.81 14.41 -12.47
C ASN A 63 -1.21 15.04 -11.13
N LYS A 64 -0.95 16.35 -10.99
CA LYS A 64 -1.26 17.12 -9.79
C LYS A 64 -2.74 17.11 -9.38
N GLN A 65 -3.65 16.96 -10.33
CA GLN A 65 -5.09 16.91 -10.03
C GLN A 65 -5.48 15.64 -9.25
N LEU A 66 -4.65 14.60 -9.31
CA LEU A 66 -4.88 13.34 -8.63
C LEU A 66 -4.23 13.27 -7.24
N GLU A 67 -3.39 14.23 -6.84
CA GLU A 67 -2.61 14.17 -5.59
C GLU A 67 -3.46 13.89 -4.35
N LYS A 68 -4.54 14.66 -4.15
CA LYS A 68 -5.43 14.48 -3.00
C LYS A 68 -6.04 13.08 -2.95
N TYR A 69 -6.44 12.55 -4.10
CA TYR A 69 -7.06 11.23 -4.19
C TYR A 69 -6.03 10.13 -3.98
N TYR A 70 -4.83 10.30 -4.54
CA TYR A 70 -3.71 9.39 -4.34
C TYR A 70 -3.29 9.30 -2.86
N LEU A 71 -3.17 10.44 -2.17
CA LEU A 71 -2.85 10.46 -0.75
C LEU A 71 -3.88 9.71 0.09
N THR A 72 -5.17 9.88 -0.22
CA THR A 72 -6.26 9.17 0.46
C THR A 72 -6.15 7.65 0.26
N PHE A 73 -5.93 7.23 -0.99
CA PHE A 73 -5.70 5.82 -1.31
C PHE A 73 -4.47 5.25 -0.58
N PHE A 74 -3.36 5.99 -0.62
CA PHE A 74 -2.09 5.52 -0.09
C PHE A 74 -2.10 5.44 1.44
N GLU A 75 -2.83 6.31 2.13
CA GLU A 75 -3.06 6.20 3.57
C GLU A 75 -3.73 4.86 3.94
N GLY A 76 -4.72 4.43 3.16
CA GLY A 76 -5.34 3.10 3.31
C GLY A 76 -4.33 1.97 3.16
N VAL A 77 -3.44 2.06 2.17
CA VAL A 77 -2.36 1.08 1.96
C VAL A 77 -1.39 1.04 3.15
N LEU A 78 -1.01 2.21 3.70
CA LEU A 78 -0.15 2.28 4.88
C LEU A 78 -0.82 1.67 6.11
N ASN A 79 -2.11 1.95 6.33
CA ASN A 79 -2.87 1.38 7.43
C ASN A 79 -2.96 -0.14 7.35
N ALA A 80 -3.30 -0.70 6.17
CA ALA A 80 -3.28 -2.16 5.97
C ALA A 80 -1.90 -2.77 6.28
N SER A 81 -0.82 -2.06 5.96
CA SER A 81 0.56 -2.50 6.26
C SER A 81 0.82 -2.56 7.76
N LYS A 82 0.38 -1.54 8.50
CA LYS A 82 0.56 -1.44 9.95
C LYS A 82 -0.22 -2.54 10.66
N GLU A 83 -1.47 -2.75 10.27
CA GLU A 83 -2.30 -3.81 10.86
C GLU A 83 -1.71 -5.19 10.58
N TYR A 84 -1.26 -5.46 9.35
CA TYR A 84 -0.65 -6.74 9.04
C TYR A 84 0.67 -6.99 9.80
N GLN A 85 1.50 -5.96 9.99
CA GLN A 85 2.70 -6.06 10.86
C GLN A 85 2.33 -6.41 12.30
N LYS A 86 1.32 -5.74 12.87
CA LYS A 86 0.85 -6.03 14.22
C LYS A 86 0.35 -7.46 14.35
N ASP A 87 -0.42 -7.93 13.37
CA ASP A 87 -0.94 -9.30 13.37
C ASP A 87 0.17 -10.36 13.35
N LEU A 88 1.23 -10.13 12.55
CA LEU A 88 2.39 -11.02 12.48
C LEU A 88 3.16 -11.05 13.81
N ILE A 89 3.45 -9.87 14.38
CA ILE A 89 4.16 -9.76 15.66
C ILE A 89 3.36 -10.41 16.80
N ASN A 90 2.04 -10.17 16.85
CA ASN A 90 1.17 -10.74 17.87
C ASN A 90 1.04 -12.27 17.76
N LYS A 91 1.09 -12.84 16.55
CA LYS A 91 1.09 -14.30 16.36
C LYS A 91 2.37 -14.96 16.83
N ASN A 92 3.52 -14.31 16.64
CA ASN A 92 4.81 -14.85 17.08
C ASN A 92 5.02 -14.78 18.60
N ASN A 93 4.34 -13.84 19.27
CA ASN A 93 4.39 -13.67 20.72
C ASN A 93 3.44 -14.61 21.50
N LYS A 94 2.71 -15.50 20.82
CA LYS A 94 1.82 -16.52 21.42
C LYS A 94 2.44 -17.91 21.32
#